data_AF-A0A401YDH7-F1
#
_entry.id   AF-A0A401YDH7-F1
#
_cell.length_a   1.000
_cell.length_b   1.000
_cell.length_c   1.000
_cell.angle_alpha   90.00
_cell.angle_beta   90.00
_cell.angle_gamma   90.00
#
_symmetry.space_group_name_H-M   'P 1'
#
loop_
_entity.id
_entity.type
_entity.pdbx_description
1 polymer ?
#
loop_
_entity_poly.entity_id
_entity_poly.type
_entity_poly.pdbx_seq_one_letter_code
_entity_poly.pdbx_strand_id
1 'polypeptide(L)'
;MPQVRQVYYEDHEQAWERLRLRWRHTTPAPAIGPEHLPDSFRVRDPATAPTVISAITTHPGVASTTRHTPAAPAGSYRSSTARKA
;
A
#
# COMPACT_ATOMS: atom_id res chain seq x y z
N MET A 1 5.97 -18.16 -4.50
CA MET A 1 6.34 -16.97 -5.30
C MET A 1 7.77 -16.56 -4.97
N PRO A 2 8.78 -17.02 -5.73
CA PRO A 2 10.20 -16.79 -5.40
C PRO A 2 10.61 -15.31 -5.39
N GLN A 3 9.87 -14.46 -6.08
CA GLN A 3 10.09 -13.01 -6.13
C GLN A 3 9.69 -12.26 -4.84
N VAL A 4 8.90 -12.90 -3.96
CA VAL A 4 8.45 -12.29 -2.71
C VAL A 4 9.52 -12.45 -1.64
N ARG A 5 10.14 -11.34 -1.23
CA ARG A 5 11.22 -11.37 -0.21
C ARG A 5 10.70 -11.49 1.20
N GLN A 6 9.62 -10.78 1.53
CA GLN A 6 9.03 -10.77 2.86
C GLN A 6 7.52 -10.62 2.76
N VAL A 7 6.81 -11.37 3.59
CA VAL A 7 5.37 -11.23 3.84
C VAL A 7 5.20 -11.05 5.34
N TYR A 8 4.38 -10.09 5.74
CA TYR A 8 3.91 -10.02 7.10
C TYR A 8 2.40 -9.88 7.11
N TYR A 9 1.80 -10.58 8.07
CA TYR A 9 0.39 -10.41 8.39
C TYR A 9 0.21 -9.12 9.19
N GLU A 10 -0.80 -8.34 8.83
CA GLU A 10 -1.26 -7.16 9.53
C GLU A 10 -2.74 -7.36 9.82
N ASP A 11 -3.08 -7.43 11.11
CA ASP A 11 -4.48 -7.46 11.54
C ASP A 11 -5.12 -6.07 11.41
N HIS A 12 -6.45 -6.05 11.47
CA HIS A 12 -7.28 -4.85 11.38
C HIS A 12 -6.95 -3.77 12.44
N GLU A 13 -6.55 -4.17 13.66
CA GLU A 13 -6.13 -3.24 14.72
C GLU A 13 -4.81 -2.54 14.38
N GLN A 14 -3.82 -3.29 13.88
CA GLN A 14 -2.55 -2.74 13.41
C GLN A 14 -2.75 -1.84 12.19
N ALA A 15 -3.63 -2.24 11.26
CA ALA A 15 -3.99 -1.42 10.11
C ALA A 15 -4.62 -0.09 10.55
N TRP A 16 -5.50 -0.13 11.54
CA TRP A 16 -6.13 1.05 12.13
C TRP A 16 -5.12 2.00 12.76
N GLU A 17 -4.21 1.50 13.59
CA GLU A 17 -3.20 2.32 14.24
C GLU A 17 -2.31 3.04 13.21
N ARG A 18 -1.93 2.35 12.12
CA ARG A 18 -1.16 2.98 11.03
C ARG A 18 -1.95 4.04 10.28
N LEU A 19 -3.23 3.80 10.05
CA LEU A 19 -4.11 4.77 9.40
C LEU A 19 -4.28 6.02 10.28
N ARG A 20 -4.53 5.83 11.57
CA ARG A 20 -4.62 6.87 12.59
C ARG A 20 -3.34 7.72 12.63
N LEU A 21 -2.17 7.08 12.62
CA LEU A 21 -0.88 7.78 12.58
C LEU A 21 -0.67 8.57 11.28
N ARG A 22 -1.15 8.07 10.13
CA ARG A 22 -1.05 8.76 8.84
C ARG A 22 -1.95 9.99 8.79
N TRP A 23 -3.15 9.91 9.37
CA TRP A 23 -4.15 10.98 9.37
C TRP A 23 -4.13 11.87 10.60
N ARG A 24 -3.16 11.71 11.51
CA ARG A 24 -3.01 12.58 12.69
C ARG A 24 -2.89 14.08 12.38
N HIS A 25 -2.54 14.43 11.14
CA HIS A 25 -2.42 15.81 10.65
C HIS A 25 -3.54 16.22 9.69
N THR A 26 -4.55 15.38 9.50
CA THR A 26 -5.67 15.58 8.58
C THR A 26 -6.95 15.49 9.39
N THR A 27 -7.94 16.34 9.10
CA THR A 27 -9.25 16.22 9.76
C THR A 27 -9.78 14.81 9.50
N PRO A 28 -10.01 13.98 10.52
CA PRO A 28 -10.35 12.58 10.31
C PRO A 28 -11.66 12.51 9.51
N ALA A 29 -11.69 11.65 8.49
CA ALA A 29 -12.96 11.23 7.91
C ALA A 29 -13.80 10.64 9.05
N PRO A 30 -15.02 11.14 9.31
CA PRO A 30 -15.83 10.61 10.39
C PRO A 30 -16.22 9.15 10.08
N ALA A 31 -16.17 8.30 11.10
CA ALA A 31 -16.72 6.94 11.14
C ALA A 31 -15.94 5.78 10.48
N ILE A 32 -14.60 5.82 10.42
CA ILE A 32 -13.82 4.59 10.19
C ILE A 32 -13.25 4.13 11.54
N GLY A 33 -13.53 2.87 11.90
CA GLY A 33 -12.99 2.15 13.05
C GLY A 33 -12.20 0.90 12.61
N PRO A 34 -11.50 0.22 13.52
CA PRO A 34 -10.72 -0.99 13.20
C PRO A 34 -11.56 -2.08 12.53
N GLU A 35 -12.81 -2.26 12.92
CA GLU A 35 -13.75 -3.23 12.35
C GLU A 35 -14.07 -3.01 10.86
N HIS A 36 -13.79 -1.82 10.34
CA HIS A 36 -13.99 -1.49 8.93
C HIS A 36 -12.75 -1.77 8.07
N LEU A 37 -11.63 -2.17 8.67
CA LEU A 37 -10.40 -2.49 7.98
C LEU A 37 -10.26 -4.01 7.86
N PRO A 38 -9.95 -4.53 6.66
CA PRO A 38 -9.69 -5.95 6.51
C PRO A 38 -8.29 -6.30 7.04
N ASP A 39 -8.15 -7.51 7.57
CA ASP A 39 -6.84 -8.13 7.75
C ASP A 39 -6.12 -8.22 6.40
N SER A 40 -4.80 -8.05 6.41
CA SER A 40 -4.04 -7.97 5.17
C SER A 40 -2.67 -8.63 5.26
N PHE A 41 -2.19 -9.10 4.11
CA PHE A 41 -0.81 -9.54 3.95
C PHE A 41 -0.02 -8.45 3.23
N ARG A 42 0.96 -7.90 3.93
CA ARG A 42 1.84 -6.90 3.36
C ARG A 42 3.08 -7.57 2.78
N VAL A 43 3.24 -7.37 1.48
CA VAL A 43 4.30 -7.97 0.69
C VAL A 43 5.37 -6.91 0.40
N ARG A 44 6.61 -7.16 0.83
CA ARG A 44 7.74 -6.28 0.51
C ARG A 44 8.51 -6.85 -0.67
N ASP A 45 8.42 -6.13 -1.78
CA ASP A 45 9.14 -6.45 -3.01
C ASP A 45 9.54 -5.15 -3.75
N PRO A 46 10.84 -4.90 -3.94
CA PRO A 46 11.32 -3.70 -4.61
C PRO A 46 11.19 -3.72 -6.15
N ALA A 47 10.89 -4.85 -6.79
CA ALA A 47 11.03 -4.98 -8.25
C ALA A 47 9.83 -5.57 -9.00
N THR A 48 8.94 -6.37 -8.37
CA THR A 48 7.94 -7.15 -9.11
C THR A 48 6.49 -7.00 -8.63
N ALA A 49 6.14 -5.86 -8.02
CA ALA A 49 4.78 -5.60 -7.53
C ALA A 49 3.65 -5.92 -8.54
N PRO A 50 3.73 -5.58 -9.84
CA PRO A 50 2.69 -5.96 -10.82
C PRO A 50 2.55 -7.48 -10.98
N THR A 51 3.66 -8.21 -11.05
CA THR A 51 3.68 -9.67 -11.17
C THR A 51 3.08 -10.33 -9.93
N VAL A 52 3.40 -9.80 -8.75
CA VAL A 52 2.85 -10.30 -7.49
C VAL A 52 1.34 -10.09 -7.45
N ILE A 53 0.87 -8.88 -7.79
CA ILE A 53 -0.55 -8.54 -7.84
C ILE A 53 -1.29 -9.46 -8.80
N SER A 54 -0.85 -9.57 -10.05
CA SER A 54 -1.50 -10.42 -11.06
C SER A 54 -1.60 -11.89 -10.64
N ALA A 55 -0.63 -12.39 -9.87
CA ALA A 55 -0.63 -13.77 -9.39
C ALA A 55 -1.60 -14.02 -8.22
N ILE A 56 -1.94 -13.00 -7.43
CA ILE A 56 -2.75 -13.17 -6.20
C ILE A 56 -4.17 -12.60 -6.31
N THR A 57 -4.44 -11.66 -7.23
CA THR A 57 -5.76 -11.02 -7.36
C THR A 57 -6.88 -12.03 -7.67
N THR A 58 -6.57 -13.13 -8.34
CA THR A 58 -7.56 -14.19 -8.65
C THR A 58 -7.64 -15.29 -7.60
N HIS A 59 -6.83 -15.21 -6.53
CA HIS A 59 -6.76 -16.26 -5.53
C HIS A 59 -7.99 -16.20 -4.60
N PRO A 60 -8.67 -17.34 -4.34
CA PRO A 60 -9.74 -17.40 -3.36
C PRO A 60 -9.27 -16.85 -2.00
N GLY A 61 -10.08 -15.99 -1.38
CA GLY A 61 -9.77 -15.31 -0.12
C GLY A 61 -9.07 -13.95 -0.26
N VAL A 62 -8.66 -13.55 -1.48
CA VAL A 62 -8.12 -12.21 -1.73
C VAL A 62 -9.24 -11.28 -2.19
N ALA A 63 -9.67 -10.38 -1.30
CA ALA A 63 -10.72 -9.40 -1.62
C ALA A 63 -10.20 -8.25 -2.50
N SER A 64 -8.99 -7.76 -2.24
CA SER A 64 -8.38 -6.67 -3.01
C SER A 64 -6.86 -6.67 -2.91
N THR A 65 -6.21 -5.98 -3.84
CA THR A 65 -4.75 -5.79 -3.88
C THR A 65 -4.43 -4.33 -4.10
N THR A 66 -3.61 -3.74 -3.23
CA THR A 66 -3.20 -2.33 -3.35
C THR A 66 -1.69 -2.23 -3.51
N ARG A 67 -1.24 -1.51 -4.56
CA ARG A 67 0.17 -1.16 -4.71
C ARG A 67 0.48 0.06 -3.86
N HIS A 68 1.30 -0.12 -2.83
CA HIS A 68 1.85 1.00 -2.07
C HIS A 68 3.14 1.50 -2.75
N THR A 69 3.05 2.63 -3.44
CA THR A 69 4.24 3.37 -3.86
C THR A 69 4.76 4.13 -2.63
N PRO A 70 6.02 3.94 -2.21
CA PRO A 70 6.61 4.82 -1.21
C PRO A 70 6.49 6.25 -1.71
N ALA A 71 6.10 7.20 -0.86
CA ALA A 71 6.26 8.61 -1.20
C ALA A 71 7.73 8.80 -1.58
N ALA A 72 8.00 9.33 -2.77
CA ALA A 72 9.37 9.73 -3.11
C ALA A 72 9.89 10.61 -1.96
N PRO A 73 11.17 10.49 -1.56
CA PRO A 73 11.74 11.44 -0.62
C PRO A 73 11.44 12.85 -1.15
N ALA A 74 10.92 13.71 -0.28
CA ALA A 74 10.59 15.09 -0.61
C ALA A 74 11.85 15.76 -1.21
N GLY A 75 11.93 15.83 -2.54
CA GLY A 75 13.16 16.21 -3.24
C GLY A 75 13.24 15.76 -4.70
N SER A 76 12.46 14.76 -5.12
CA SER A 76 12.50 14.26 -6.50
C SER A 76 11.42 14.84 -7.43
N TYR A 77 11.09 16.13 -7.32
CA TYR A 77 10.40 16.83 -8.41
C TYR A 77 11.45 17.36 -9.39
N ARG A 78 11.96 16.50 -10.29
CA ARG A 78 12.56 16.98 -11.52
C ARG A 78 11.43 17.16 -12.53
N SER A 79 10.95 18.39 -12.65
CA SER A 79 10.12 18.86 -13.76
C SER A 79 10.87 18.61 -15.07
N SER A 80 10.54 17.53 -15.78
CA SER A 80 10.96 17.38 -17.18
C SER A 80 9.91 18.04 -18.08
N THR A 81 9.93 19.37 -18.13
CA THR A 81 9.31 20.11 -19.23
C THR A 81 10.22 19.94 -20.45
N ALA A 82 10.06 18.84 -21.17
CA ALA A 82 10.65 18.70 -22.50
C ALA A 82 9.90 19.63 -23.45
N ARG A 83 10.45 20.84 -23.62
CA ARG A 83 10.03 21.79 -24.65
C ARG A 83 10.48 21.23 -25.99
N LYS A 84 9.51 20.90 -26.84
CA LYS A 84 9.71 20.55 -28.25
C LYS A 84 10.25 21.79 -28.98
N ALA A 85 11.38 21.65 -29.65
CA ALA A 85 11.87 22.57 -30.69
C ALA A 85 12.32 21.71 -31.87
#